data_AF-A0A081NAZ2-F1
#
_entry.id   AF-A0A081NAZ2-F1
#
_cell.length_a   1.000
_cell.length_b   1.000
_cell.length_c   1.000
_cell.angle_alpha   90.00
_cell.angle_beta   90.00
_cell.angle_gamma   90.00
#
_symmetry.space_group_name_H-M   'P 1'
#
loop_
_entity.id
_entity.type
_entity.pdbx_description
1 polymer ?
#
loop_
_entity_poly.entity_id
_entity_poly.type
_entity_poly.pdbx_seq_one_letter_code
_entity_poly.pdbx_strand_id
1 'polypeptide(L)'
;MAQWQDITLQGNEAYRLKQWDRAEVAYCKAVSTIEAEWFVKLEDISLLMGWVANMHNLGCLYEQTDNIQQASHHYLMPYRRVLLLMKEDCFSTEFQHYLLYAMRTVSKALLNFSHRHRVCQCCEEKMAEIREWLKQYPQPLMMSAYNLSIERSELCSSPHSGFTSSDSVH
;
A
#
# COMPACT_ATOMS: atom_id res chain seq x y z
N MET A 1 1.39 -8.70 -20.92
CA MET A 1 1.25 -8.26 -19.52
C MET A 1 1.27 -9.52 -18.66
N ALA A 2 1.90 -9.48 -17.48
CA ALA A 2 1.80 -10.60 -16.54
C ALA A 2 0.35 -10.73 -16.06
N GLN A 3 -0.13 -11.95 -15.82
CA GLN A 3 -1.55 -12.22 -15.55
C GLN A 3 -2.10 -11.39 -14.37
N TRP A 4 -1.29 -11.15 -13.33
CA TRP A 4 -1.69 -10.36 -12.17
C TRP A 4 -1.88 -8.86 -12.49
N GLN A 5 -1.15 -8.29 -13.46
CA GLN A 5 -1.24 -6.87 -13.81
C GLN A 5 -2.61 -6.53 -14.39
N ASP A 6 -3.10 -7.37 -15.32
CA ASP A 6 -4.44 -7.22 -15.91
C ASP A 6 -5.55 -7.37 -14.87
N ILE A 7 -5.36 -8.28 -13.90
CA ILE A 7 -6.31 -8.47 -12.80
C ILE A 7 -6.31 -7.24 -11.88
N THR A 8 -5.15 -6.69 -11.53
CA THR A 8 -5.06 -5.46 -10.75
C THR A 8 -5.74 -4.29 -11.46
N LEU A 9 -5.57 -4.15 -12.78
CA LEU A 9 -6.25 -3.10 -13.55
C LEU A 9 -7.78 -3.24 -13.50
N GLN A 10 -8.30 -4.46 -13.56
CA GLN A 10 -9.72 -4.73 -13.39
C GLN A 10 -10.20 -4.35 -11.97
N GLY A 11 -9.40 -4.64 -10.94
CA GLY A 11 -9.69 -4.24 -9.57
C GLY A 11 -9.72 -2.73 -9.40
N ASN A 12 -8.76 -2.01 -9.97
CA ASN A 12 -8.70 -0.55 -9.96
C ASN A 12 -9.93 0.07 -10.63
N GLU A 13 -10.36 -0.49 -11.76
CA GLU A 13 -11.56 -0.03 -12.45
C GLU A 13 -12.83 -0.30 -11.64
N ALA A 14 -12.97 -1.49 -11.07
CA ALA A 14 -14.09 -1.82 -10.19
C ALA A 14 -14.14 -0.90 -8.96
N TYR A 15 -12.99 -0.60 -8.35
CA TYR A 15 -12.88 0.32 -7.22
C TYR A 15 -13.35 1.73 -7.61
N ARG A 16 -12.90 2.24 -8.76
CA ARG A 16 -13.30 3.55 -9.29
C ARG A 16 -14.82 3.64 -9.51
N LEU A 17 -15.43 2.54 -9.95
CA LEU A 17 -16.87 2.40 -10.12
C LEU A 17 -17.62 2.06 -8.83
N LYS A 18 -16.95 2.04 -7.67
CA LYS A 18 -17.50 1.67 -6.36
C LYS A 18 -18.10 0.26 -6.30
N GLN A 19 -17.62 -0.64 -7.16
CA GLN A 19 -18.00 -2.05 -7.18
C GLN A 19 -17.07 -2.82 -6.24
N TRP A 20 -17.25 -2.59 -4.93
CA TRP A 20 -16.32 -3.05 -3.89
C TRP A 20 -16.05 -4.55 -3.93
N ASP A 21 -17.09 -5.38 -4.00
CA ASP A 21 -16.95 -6.84 -4.06
C ASP A 21 -16.11 -7.28 -5.26
N ARG A 22 -16.27 -6.63 -6.42
CA ARG A 22 -15.50 -6.94 -7.63
C ARG A 22 -14.05 -6.50 -7.50
N ALA A 23 -13.81 -5.34 -6.88
CA ALA A 23 -12.48 -4.84 -6.62
C ALA A 23 -11.73 -5.76 -5.65
N GLU A 24 -12.38 -6.18 -4.56
CA GLU A 24 -11.84 -7.12 -3.58
C GLU A 24 -11.46 -8.45 -4.24
N VAL A 25 -12.38 -9.08 -4.97
CA VAL A 25 -12.12 -10.34 -5.68
C VAL A 25 -10.92 -10.21 -6.63
N ALA A 26 -10.83 -9.10 -7.37
CA ALA A 26 -9.73 -8.86 -8.28
C ALA A 26 -8.40 -8.71 -7.53
N TYR A 27 -8.33 -7.86 -6.50
CA TYR A 27 -7.09 -7.65 -5.74
C TYR A 27 -6.64 -8.93 -5.01
N CYS A 28 -7.55 -9.66 -4.37
CA CYS A 28 -7.24 -10.94 -3.73
C CYS A 28 -6.69 -11.95 -4.76
N LYS A 29 -7.31 -12.05 -5.94
CA LYS A 29 -6.82 -12.92 -7.02
C LYS A 29 -5.44 -12.50 -7.52
N ALA A 30 -5.18 -11.21 -7.66
CA ALA A 30 -3.87 -10.69 -8.05
C ALA A 30 -2.81 -11.05 -6.99
N VAL A 31 -3.10 -10.85 -5.71
CA VAL A 31 -2.23 -11.25 -4.59
C VAL A 31 -1.90 -12.74 -4.65
N SER A 32 -2.91 -13.61 -4.74
CA SER A 32 -2.68 -15.07 -4.80
C SER A 32 -1.87 -15.49 -6.04
N THR A 33 -2.07 -14.83 -7.18
CA THR A 33 -1.30 -15.10 -8.41
C THR A 33 0.16 -14.71 -8.21
N ILE A 34 0.41 -13.54 -7.62
CA ILE A 34 1.77 -13.06 -7.34
C ILE A 34 2.47 -13.96 -6.32
N GLU A 35 1.80 -14.34 -5.23
CA GLU A 35 2.37 -15.20 -4.19
C GLU A 35 2.77 -16.57 -4.74
N ALA A 36 1.95 -17.16 -5.61
CA ALA A 36 2.26 -18.43 -6.27
C ALA A 36 3.57 -18.37 -7.08
N GLU A 37 3.90 -17.21 -7.67
CA GLU A 37 5.13 -17.02 -8.45
C GLU A 37 6.31 -16.55 -7.59
N TRP A 38 6.05 -15.74 -6.55
CA TRP A 38 7.09 -15.02 -5.83
C TRP A 38 7.96 -15.94 -4.96
N PHE A 39 7.39 -17.03 -4.40
CA PHE A 39 8.15 -17.97 -3.57
C PHE A 39 9.33 -18.63 -4.28
N VAL A 40 9.30 -18.72 -5.62
CA VAL A 40 10.39 -19.29 -6.42
C VAL A 40 11.29 -18.22 -7.05
N LYS A 41 10.93 -16.94 -6.94
CA LYS A 41 11.64 -15.79 -7.53
C LYS A 41 11.67 -14.62 -6.55
N LEU A 42 12.26 -14.82 -5.38
CA LEU A 42 12.19 -13.85 -4.28
C LEU A 42 12.75 -12.46 -4.65
N GLU A 43 13.74 -12.39 -5.55
CA GLU A 43 14.33 -11.13 -6.03
C GLU A 43 13.57 -10.50 -7.22
N ASP A 44 12.45 -11.06 -7.66
CA ASP A 44 11.64 -10.43 -8.71
C ASP A 44 10.95 -9.17 -8.17
N ILE A 45 11.53 -8.04 -8.51
CA ILE A 45 11.08 -6.70 -8.13
C ILE A 45 9.64 -6.45 -8.57
N SER A 46 9.25 -6.94 -9.75
CA SER A 46 7.92 -6.74 -10.31
C SER A 46 6.88 -7.44 -9.44
N LEU A 47 7.18 -8.66 -8.98
CA LEU A 47 6.32 -9.42 -8.08
C LEU A 47 6.24 -8.77 -6.69
N LEU A 48 7.38 -8.37 -6.10
CA LEU A 48 7.40 -7.66 -4.81
C LEU A 48 6.52 -6.39 -4.86
N MET A 49 6.75 -5.53 -5.86
CA MET A 49 6.04 -4.25 -5.97
C MET A 49 4.57 -4.44 -6.35
N GLY A 50 4.27 -5.43 -7.20
CA GLY A 50 2.89 -5.81 -7.50
C GLY A 50 2.13 -6.29 -6.26
N TRP A 51 2.78 -7.10 -5.41
CA TRP A 51 2.18 -7.58 -4.18
C TRP A 51 1.94 -6.42 -3.21
N VAL A 52 2.94 -5.55 -2.98
CA VAL A 52 2.79 -4.34 -2.16
C VAL A 52 1.64 -3.46 -2.63
N ALA A 53 1.50 -3.25 -3.94
CA ALA A 53 0.44 -2.42 -4.51
C ALA A 53 -0.96 -3.04 -4.29
N ASN A 54 -1.15 -4.33 -4.52
CA ASN A 54 -2.45 -4.97 -4.30
C ASN A 54 -2.82 -5.05 -2.81
N MET A 55 -1.84 -5.25 -1.93
CA MET A 55 -2.05 -5.17 -0.47
C MET A 55 -2.48 -3.76 -0.05
N HIS A 56 -1.85 -2.72 -0.58
CA HIS A 56 -2.27 -1.34 -0.36
C HIS A 56 -3.71 -1.09 -0.84
N ASN A 57 -4.04 -1.56 -2.05
CA ASN A 57 -5.38 -1.41 -2.62
C ASN A 57 -6.47 -2.11 -1.79
N LEU A 58 -6.19 -3.30 -1.26
CA LEU A 58 -7.08 -3.98 -0.30
C LEU A 58 -7.22 -3.17 0.99
N GLY A 59 -6.12 -2.62 1.52
CA GLY A 59 -6.14 -1.71 2.65
C GLY A 59 -7.08 -0.51 2.43
N CYS A 60 -6.96 0.16 1.28
CA CYS A 60 -7.83 1.28 0.90
C CYS A 60 -9.28 0.85 0.75
N LEU A 61 -9.55 -0.28 0.10
CA LEU A 61 -10.90 -0.82 -0.06
C LEU A 61 -11.58 -1.06 1.27
N TYR A 62 -10.89 -1.73 2.20
CA TYR A 62 -11.47 -2.01 3.50
C TYR A 62 -11.60 -0.75 4.38
N GLU A 63 -10.74 0.26 4.24
CA GLU A 63 -11.01 1.57 4.86
C GLU A 63 -12.29 2.19 4.31
N GLN A 64 -12.48 2.11 2.99
CA GLN A 64 -13.63 2.71 2.31
C GLN A 64 -14.95 2.02 2.64
N THR A 65 -14.92 0.73 2.97
CA THR A 65 -16.08 -0.06 3.40
C THR A 65 -16.20 -0.19 4.93
N ASP A 66 -15.49 0.64 5.69
CA ASP A 66 -15.49 0.67 7.17
C ASP A 66 -15.08 -0.65 7.86
N ASN A 67 -14.35 -1.50 7.16
CA ASN A 67 -13.77 -2.74 7.71
C ASN A 67 -12.34 -2.50 8.20
N ILE A 68 -12.22 -1.68 9.25
CA ILE A 68 -10.92 -1.17 9.74
C ILE A 68 -9.96 -2.29 10.17
N GLN A 69 -10.48 -3.41 10.67
CA GLN A 69 -9.66 -4.56 11.04
C GLN A 69 -8.98 -5.18 9.81
N GLN A 70 -9.72 -5.37 8.72
CA GLN A 70 -9.15 -5.88 7.47
C GLN A 70 -8.21 -4.86 6.83
N ALA A 71 -8.53 -3.57 6.88
CA ALA A 71 -7.62 -2.52 6.41
C ALA A 71 -6.27 -2.57 7.14
N SER A 72 -6.30 -2.61 8.47
CA SER A 72 -5.11 -2.72 9.32
C SER A 72 -4.25 -3.94 8.96
N HIS A 73 -4.89 -5.10 8.75
CA HIS A 73 -4.21 -6.31 8.33
C HIS A 73 -3.43 -6.10 7.02
N HIS A 74 -4.08 -5.51 6.01
CA HIS A 74 -3.49 -5.33 4.69
C HIS A 74 -2.43 -4.22 4.63
N TYR A 75 -2.39 -3.29 5.59
CA TYR A 75 -1.25 -2.37 5.74
C TYR A 75 -0.09 -2.96 6.54
N LEU A 76 -0.36 -3.75 7.58
CA LEU A 76 0.67 -4.33 8.45
C LEU A 76 1.41 -5.50 7.80
N MET A 77 0.70 -6.34 7.04
CA MET A 77 1.28 -7.52 6.40
C MET A 77 2.45 -7.15 5.47
N PRO A 78 2.34 -6.19 4.54
CA PRO A 78 3.46 -5.84 3.67
C PRO A 78 4.60 -5.15 4.41
N TYR A 79 4.31 -4.32 5.43
CA TYR A 79 5.33 -3.77 6.32
C TYR A 79 6.18 -4.88 6.97
N ARG A 80 5.52 -5.88 7.57
CA ARG A 80 6.21 -7.00 8.23
C ARG A 80 7.00 -7.83 7.25
N ARG A 81 6.44 -8.12 6.07
CA ARG A 81 7.09 -8.95 5.06
C ARG A 81 8.36 -8.28 4.53
N VAL A 82 8.29 -7.01 4.16
CA VAL A 82 9.47 -6.27 3.67
C VAL A 82 10.52 -6.14 4.77
N LEU A 83 10.13 -5.85 6.00
CA LEU A 83 11.05 -5.78 7.14
C LEU A 83 11.79 -7.11 7.38
N LEU A 84 11.13 -8.25 7.15
CA LEU A 84 11.78 -9.55 7.23
C LEU A 84 12.80 -9.73 6.09
N LEU A 85 12.43 -9.42 4.85
CA LEU A 85 13.35 -9.53 3.70
C LEU A 85 14.58 -8.62 3.86
N MET A 86 14.42 -7.43 4.44
CA MET A 86 15.54 -6.51 4.69
C MET A 86 16.54 -7.01 5.74
N LYS A 87 16.16 -7.99 6.58
CA LYS A 87 17.06 -8.59 7.58
C LYS A 87 17.86 -9.76 7.02
N GLU A 88 17.56 -10.21 5.81
CA GLU A 88 18.27 -11.29 5.15
C GLU A 88 19.48 -10.73 4.39
N ASP A 89 20.66 -11.24 4.69
CA ASP A 89 21.92 -10.80 4.07
C ASP A 89 22.23 -11.52 2.73
N CYS A 90 21.31 -12.34 2.24
CA CYS A 90 21.52 -13.21 1.08
C CYS A 90 21.11 -12.60 -0.27
N PHE A 91 20.45 -11.42 -0.25
CA PHE A 91 19.94 -10.79 -1.46
C PHE A 91 20.97 -9.91 -2.16
N SER A 92 20.82 -9.78 -3.48
CA SER A 92 21.64 -8.87 -4.28
C SER A 92 21.54 -7.41 -3.78
N THR A 93 22.63 -6.66 -3.94
CA THR A 93 22.66 -5.23 -3.62
C THR A 93 21.59 -4.45 -4.39
N GLU A 94 21.32 -4.82 -5.64
CA GLU A 94 20.22 -4.23 -6.42
C GLU A 94 18.88 -4.46 -5.72
N PHE A 95 18.55 -5.71 -5.39
CA PHE A 95 17.29 -6.04 -4.72
C PHE A 95 17.15 -5.35 -3.34
N GLN A 96 18.25 -5.19 -2.59
CA GLN A 96 18.25 -4.44 -1.33
C GLN A 96 17.80 -2.98 -1.50
N HIS A 97 18.16 -2.32 -2.61
CA HIS A 97 17.66 -0.97 -2.91
C HIS A 97 16.14 -0.96 -3.13
N TYR A 98 15.60 -1.98 -3.81
CA TYR A 98 14.15 -2.12 -4.01
C TYR A 98 13.41 -2.48 -2.72
N LEU A 99 14.02 -3.28 -1.83
CA LEU A 99 13.47 -3.52 -0.49
C LEU A 99 13.40 -2.24 0.32
N LEU A 100 14.43 -1.38 0.27
CA LEU A 100 14.40 -0.08 0.92
C LEU A 100 13.27 0.81 0.36
N TYR A 101 13.10 0.82 -0.96
CA TYR A 101 12.00 1.55 -1.61
C TYR A 101 10.63 1.02 -1.17
N ALA A 102 10.42 -0.30 -1.24
CA ALA A 102 9.19 -0.94 -0.79
C ALA A 102 8.90 -0.63 0.68
N MET A 103 9.92 -0.67 1.53
CA MET A 103 9.83 -0.38 2.96
C MET A 103 9.35 1.05 3.22
N ARG A 104 9.86 2.01 2.45
CA ARG A 104 9.38 3.40 2.53
C ARG A 104 7.91 3.53 2.13
N THR A 105 7.51 2.87 1.04
CA THR A 105 6.14 2.88 0.53
C THR A 105 5.15 2.31 1.55
N VAL A 106 5.43 1.13 2.09
CA VAL A 106 4.55 0.47 3.09
C VAL A 106 4.55 1.24 4.41
N SER A 107 5.67 1.84 4.81
CA SER A 107 5.77 2.67 6.02
C SER A 107 4.90 3.93 5.91
N LYS A 108 4.94 4.63 4.76
CA LYS A 108 4.09 5.81 4.53
C LYS A 108 2.60 5.43 4.58
N ALA A 109 2.21 4.33 3.93
CA ALA A 109 0.84 3.86 3.94
C ALA A 109 0.36 3.52 5.36
N LEU A 110 1.16 2.77 6.11
CA LEU A 110 0.86 2.38 7.49
C LEU A 110 0.76 3.59 8.43
N LEU A 111 1.66 4.58 8.28
CA LEU A 111 1.59 5.82 9.05
C LEU A 111 0.34 6.64 8.73
N ASN A 112 0.01 6.78 7.45
CA ASN A 112 -1.20 7.47 7.02
C ASN A 112 -2.46 6.81 7.60
N PHE A 113 -2.52 5.47 7.58
CA PHE A 113 -3.59 4.70 8.23
C PHE A 113 -3.63 4.99 9.74
N SER A 114 -2.48 4.90 10.43
CA SER A 114 -2.41 5.14 11.88
C SER A 114 -2.77 6.56 12.33
N HIS A 115 -2.67 7.55 11.43
CA HIS A 115 -3.08 8.91 11.72
C HIS A 115 -4.60 9.09 11.61
N ARG A 116 -5.26 8.32 10.75
CA ARG A 116 -6.71 8.37 10.55
C ARG A 116 -7.48 7.55 11.57
N HIS A 117 -6.86 6.51 12.12
CA HIS A 117 -7.51 5.54 13.00
C HIS A 117 -6.81 5.46 14.35
N ARG A 118 -7.57 5.30 15.44
CA ARG A 118 -6.98 5.13 16.78
C ARG A 118 -6.16 3.85 16.84
N VAL A 119 -4.93 3.96 17.32
CA VAL A 119 -4.03 2.82 17.57
C VAL A 119 -3.76 2.70 19.08
N CYS A 120 -3.32 1.53 19.55
CA CYS A 120 -2.88 1.40 20.95
C CYS A 120 -1.61 2.23 21.20
N GLN A 121 -1.37 2.61 22.46
CA GLN A 121 -0.12 3.24 22.88
C GLN A 121 1.12 2.44 22.44
N CYS A 122 1.05 1.11 22.50
CA CYS A 122 2.10 0.22 21.99
C CYS A 122 2.42 0.42 20.50
N CYS A 123 1.41 0.72 19.69
CA CYS A 123 1.56 0.97 18.27
C CYS A 123 2.02 2.39 18.01
N GLU A 124 1.66 3.37 18.85
CA GLU A 124 2.14 4.75 18.72
C GLU A 124 3.66 4.85 18.79
N GLU A 125 4.28 4.11 19.71
CA GLU A 125 5.74 4.00 19.83
C GLU A 125 6.37 3.44 18.55
N LYS A 126 5.78 2.37 17.99
CA LYS A 126 6.24 1.81 16.71
C LYS A 126 6.04 2.75 15.54
N MET A 127 4.94 3.50 15.49
CA MET A 127 4.77 4.53 14.47
C MET A 127 5.79 5.67 14.62
N ALA A 128 6.21 6.00 15.85
CA ALA A 128 7.27 6.98 16.08
C ALA A 128 8.63 6.49 15.55
N GLU A 129 8.99 5.22 15.82
CA GLU A 129 10.20 4.59 15.26
C GLU A 129 10.19 4.62 13.72
N ILE A 130 9.06 4.26 13.09
CA ILE A 130 8.90 4.28 11.63
C ILE A 130 9.06 5.70 11.08
N ARG A 131 8.46 6.70 11.74
CA ARG A 131 8.59 8.12 11.34
C ARG A 131 10.04 8.57 11.39
N GLU A 132 10.78 8.21 12.43
CA GLU A 132 12.18 8.60 12.57
C GLU A 132 13.06 7.92 11.53
N TRP A 133 12.84 6.62 11.29
CA TRP A 133 13.51 5.89 10.22
C TRP A 133 13.27 6.54 8.85
N LEU A 134 12.03 6.96 8.53
CA LEU A 134 11.72 7.61 7.25
C LEU A 134 12.48 8.92 7.02
N LYS A 135 12.84 9.67 8.08
CA LYS A 135 13.63 10.91 8.00
C LYS A 135 15.09 10.64 7.64
N GLN A 136 15.64 9.51 8.09
CA GLN A 136 17.04 9.14 7.86
C GLN A 136 17.33 8.73 6.41
N TYR A 137 16.30 8.30 5.67
CA TYR A 137 16.45 7.78 4.31
C TYR A 137 15.61 8.58 3.29
N PRO A 138 15.90 9.87 3.01
CA PRO A 138 15.13 10.66 2.03
C PRO A 138 15.09 9.96 0.65
N GLN A 139 13.99 10.15 -0.09
CA GLN A 139 13.68 9.39 -1.30
C GLN A 139 14.76 9.62 -2.38
N PRO A 140 15.41 8.57 -2.94
CA PRO A 140 16.35 8.74 -4.05
C PRO A 140 15.63 9.24 -5.31
N LEU A 141 16.30 10.11 -6.07
CA LEU A 141 15.77 10.80 -7.27
C LEU A 141 15.61 9.92 -8.52
N MET A 142 15.76 8.59 -8.44
CA MET A 142 15.66 7.72 -9.61
C MET A 142 14.61 6.64 -9.41
N MET A 143 13.49 6.73 -10.14
CA MET A 143 12.74 5.60 -10.74
C MET A 143 11.38 6.09 -11.30
N SER A 144 11.40 6.91 -12.36
CA SER A 144 10.19 7.40 -13.02
C SER A 144 9.46 6.35 -13.89
N ALA A 145 9.98 5.12 -14.01
CA ALA A 145 9.44 4.13 -14.95
C ALA A 145 8.44 3.12 -14.35
N TYR A 146 8.41 2.93 -13.03
CA TYR A 146 7.52 1.95 -12.36
C TYR A 146 6.23 2.58 -11.78
N ASN A 147 6.07 3.89 -11.92
CA ASN A 147 5.01 4.68 -11.29
C ASN A 147 3.60 4.49 -11.87
N LEU A 148 3.41 3.72 -12.94
CA LEU A 148 2.11 3.59 -13.60
C LEU A 148 1.03 2.87 -12.77
N SER A 149 1.40 2.07 -11.75
CA SER A 149 0.44 1.41 -10.86
C SER A 149 0.26 2.10 -9.50
N ILE A 150 1.27 2.81 -9.00
CA ILE A 150 1.24 3.44 -7.66
C ILE A 150 0.83 4.91 -7.72
N GLU A 151 1.20 5.70 -8.74
CA GLU A 151 0.80 7.13 -8.78
C GLU A 151 -0.68 7.33 -9.12
N ARG A 152 -1.40 6.30 -9.56
CA ARG A 152 -2.88 6.34 -9.66
C ARG A 152 -3.60 6.06 -8.35
N SER A 153 -2.90 5.82 -7.24
CA SER A 153 -3.48 5.71 -5.90
C SER A 153 -3.85 7.09 -5.29
N GLU A 154 -4.28 8.05 -6.10
CA GLU A 154 -5.10 9.19 -5.66
C GLU A 154 -6.47 8.74 -5.10
N LEU A 155 -6.73 7.43 -5.09
CA LEU A 155 -7.94 6.79 -4.55
C LEU A 155 -8.22 7.08 -3.07
N CYS A 156 -7.21 7.49 -2.29
CA CYS A 156 -7.38 7.95 -0.91
C CYS A 156 -7.15 9.46 -0.73
N SER A 157 -7.03 10.24 -1.80
CA SER A 157 -6.84 11.69 -1.74
C SER A 157 -7.94 12.41 -2.52
N SER A 158 -9.03 12.78 -1.83
CA SER A 158 -9.93 13.82 -2.31
C SER A 158 -10.74 14.46 -1.16
N PRO A 159 -11.26 15.68 -1.37
CA PRO A 159 -10.95 16.82 -0.51
C PRO A 159 -12.04 17.10 0.54
N HIS A 160 -11.62 17.65 1.68
CA HIS A 160 -12.52 18.48 2.47
C HIS A 160 -12.80 19.76 1.68
N SER A 161 -13.94 19.80 0.99
CA SER A 161 -14.57 21.04 0.56
C SER A 161 -16.06 21.01 0.91
N GLY A 162 -16.51 22.03 1.64
CA GLY A 162 -17.93 22.41 1.64
C GLY A 162 -18.62 22.40 3.00
N PHE A 163 -18.19 23.25 3.94
CA PHE A 163 -19.14 23.87 4.87
C PHE A 163 -19.43 25.28 4.37
N THR A 164 -20.35 25.39 3.41
CA THR A 164 -21.04 26.63 3.10
C THR A 164 -22.25 26.71 4.03
N SER A 165 -22.10 27.37 5.16
CA SER A 165 -23.26 27.84 5.93
C SER A 165 -23.69 29.18 5.36
N SER A 166 -24.56 29.13 4.36
CA SER A 166 -25.49 30.20 4.04
C SER A 166 -26.84 29.78 4.60
N ASP A 167 -27.26 30.41 5.69
CA ASP A 167 -28.63 30.90 5.80
C ASP A 167 -28.66 32.15 6.66
N SER A 168 -29.29 33.15 6.07
CA SER A 168 -29.35 34.55 6.43
C SER A 168 -30.76 34.88 6.94
N VAL A 169 -30.81 35.82 7.88
CA VAL A 169 -31.90 36.82 8.06
C VAL A 169 -33.25 36.30 8.58
N HIS A 170 -33.52 36.54 9.87
CA HIS A 170 -34.36 37.66 10.34
C HIS A 170 -34.19 37.90 11.84
#